data_AF-A0A1E4N978-F1
#
_entry.id   AF-A0A1E4N978-F1
#
_cell.length_a   1.000
_cell.length_b   1.000
_cell.length_c   1.000
_cell.angle_alpha   90.00
_cell.angle_beta   90.00
_cell.angle_gamma   90.00
#
_symmetry.space_group_name_H-M   'P 1'
#
loop_
_entity.id
_entity.type
_entity.pdbx_description
1 polymer ?
#
loop_
_entity_poly.entity_id
_entity_poly.type
_entity_poly.pdbx_seq_one_letter_code
_entity_poly.pdbx_strand_id
1 'polypeptide(L)'
;MIEKHRRKKHPRRHPHFAWADPERFRVERMTAGLSQKQAAAYLGVSVRSVYNWETGVNRVPYPAFKLIRMRAKAIVHVEGWEGWRFARDGALVTPDGRSFQPWELQNLQLVVSLARRYVEARQPAAVPAVADKVAVLRVVA
;
A
#
# COMPACT_ATOMS: atom_id res chain seq x y z
N MET A 1 54.95 9.17 15.02
CA MET A 1 54.03 8.04 14.74
C MET A 1 52.61 8.58 14.74
N ILE A 2 51.94 8.66 13.59
CA ILE A 2 50.54 9.11 13.51
C ILE A 2 49.67 7.86 13.47
N GLU A 3 49.03 7.56 14.59
CA GLU A 3 48.12 6.44 14.73
C GLU A 3 46.85 6.72 13.92
N LYS A 4 46.70 6.01 12.80
CA LYS A 4 45.52 6.13 11.93
C LYS A 4 44.30 5.69 12.72
N HIS A 5 43.43 6.65 13.08
CA HIS A 5 42.12 6.38 13.67
C HIS A 5 41.31 5.40 12.79
N ARG A 6 41.40 4.11 13.08
CA ARG A 6 40.59 3.08 12.43
C ARG A 6 39.16 3.26 12.93
N ARG A 7 38.31 3.96 12.16
CA ARG A 7 36.87 4.13 12.42
C ARG A 7 36.27 2.81 12.90
N LYS A 8 35.76 2.76 14.13
CA LYS A 8 35.01 1.61 14.64
C LYS A 8 33.73 1.46 13.79
N LYS A 9 33.56 0.30 13.13
CA LYS A 9 32.35 -0.01 12.35
C LYS A 9 31.19 -0.25 13.33
N HIS A 10 30.25 0.68 13.42
CA HIS A 10 28.98 0.42 14.08
C HIS A 10 28.08 -0.43 13.16
N PRO A 11 27.35 -1.41 13.69
CA PRO A 11 26.37 -2.16 12.92
C PRO A 11 25.26 -1.21 12.44
N ARG A 12 24.99 -1.18 11.13
CA ARG A 12 23.94 -0.34 10.51
C ARG A 12 22.56 -0.86 10.91
N ARG A 13 22.03 -0.37 12.02
CA ARG A 13 20.71 -0.75 12.59
C ARG A 13 19.62 0.28 12.28
N HIS A 14 19.41 0.71 11.03
CA HIS A 14 18.29 1.61 10.69
C HIS A 14 17.07 0.81 10.17
N PRO A 15 15.81 1.14 10.56
CA PRO A 15 14.61 0.35 10.24
C PRO A 15 14.29 0.20 8.75
N HIS A 16 14.74 1.15 7.91
CA HIS A 16 14.54 1.13 6.46
C HIS A 16 15.62 0.35 5.68
N PHE A 17 16.51 -0.38 6.37
CA PHE A 17 17.34 -1.41 5.75
C PHE A 17 16.59 -2.75 5.65
N ALA A 18 15.27 -2.73 5.49
CA ALA A 18 14.51 -3.89 5.06
C ALA A 18 14.93 -4.20 3.63
N TRP A 19 15.81 -5.19 3.49
CA TRP A 19 16.26 -5.59 2.17
C TRP A 19 15.05 -6.07 1.39
N ALA A 20 14.81 -5.49 0.23
CA ALA A 20 13.74 -5.98 -0.61
C ALA A 20 14.08 -7.41 -1.02
N ASP A 21 13.07 -8.26 -1.05
CA ASP A 21 13.21 -9.58 -1.61
C ASP A 21 13.76 -9.43 -3.05
N PRO A 22 14.89 -10.07 -3.38
CA PRO A 22 15.46 -10.07 -4.73
C PRO A 22 14.43 -10.32 -5.82
N GLU A 23 13.52 -11.28 -5.60
CA GLU A 23 12.49 -11.60 -6.58
C GLU A 23 11.44 -10.49 -6.63
N ARG A 24 11.01 -9.93 -5.48
CA ARG A 24 10.12 -8.75 -5.50
C ARG A 24 10.78 -7.54 -6.14
N PHE A 25 12.07 -7.29 -5.93
CA PHE A 25 12.79 -6.18 -6.54
C PHE A 25 12.93 -6.39 -8.04
N ARG A 26 13.19 -7.62 -8.48
CA ARG A 26 13.18 -8.00 -9.88
C ARG A 26 11.79 -7.76 -10.46
N VAL A 27 10.73 -8.27 -9.82
CA VAL A 27 9.34 -8.05 -10.22
C VAL A 27 9.04 -6.57 -10.31
N GLU A 28 9.27 -5.77 -9.26
CA GLU A 28 8.97 -4.34 -9.23
C GLU A 28 9.85 -3.54 -10.20
N ARG A 29 11.09 -3.95 -10.48
CA ARG A 29 11.93 -3.34 -11.53
C ARG A 29 11.38 -3.65 -12.91
N MET A 30 10.96 -4.89 -13.13
CA MET A 30 10.30 -5.30 -14.36
C MET A 30 8.95 -4.58 -14.50
N THR A 31 8.18 -4.41 -13.40
CA THR A 31 6.96 -3.57 -13.30
C THR A 31 7.27 -2.10 -13.59
N ALA A 32 8.44 -1.61 -13.16
CA ALA A 32 8.95 -0.29 -13.52
C ALA A 32 9.50 -0.20 -14.96
N GLY A 33 9.59 -1.32 -15.70
CA GLY A 33 9.98 -1.38 -17.12
C GLY A 33 11.46 -1.14 -17.41
N LEU A 34 12.33 -1.29 -16.42
CA LEU A 34 13.75 -0.94 -16.57
C LEU A 34 14.58 -2.18 -16.87
N SER A 35 15.43 -2.18 -17.91
CA SER A 35 16.53 -3.16 -17.99
C SER A 35 17.47 -3.00 -16.79
N GLN A 36 18.29 -4.02 -16.49
CA GLN A 36 19.26 -3.89 -15.39
C GLN A 36 20.21 -2.70 -15.59
N LYS A 37 20.62 -2.41 -16.84
CA LYS A 37 21.44 -1.24 -17.16
C LYS A 37 20.72 0.09 -16.93
N GLN A 38 19.43 0.16 -17.28
CA GLN A 38 18.63 1.38 -17.08
C GLN A 38 18.25 1.58 -15.61
N ALA A 39 17.91 0.52 -14.88
CA ALA A 39 17.66 0.58 -13.44
C ALA A 39 18.92 1.02 -12.69
N ALA A 40 20.08 0.54 -13.12
CA ALA A 40 21.36 0.97 -12.60
C ALA A 40 21.57 2.48 -12.82
N ALA A 41 21.34 2.98 -14.03
CA ALA A 41 21.42 4.41 -14.33
C ALA A 41 20.40 5.24 -13.51
N TYR A 42 19.14 4.79 -13.41
CA TYR A 42 18.08 5.46 -12.66
C TYR A 42 18.37 5.56 -11.16
N LEU A 43 18.97 4.51 -10.61
CA LEU A 43 19.32 4.41 -9.19
C LEU A 43 20.71 4.98 -8.87
N GLY A 44 21.47 5.40 -9.88
CA GLY A 44 22.84 5.89 -9.72
C GLY A 44 23.82 4.82 -9.25
N VAL A 45 23.66 3.56 -9.70
CA VAL A 45 24.52 2.42 -9.34
C VAL A 45 25.08 1.72 -10.58
N SER A 46 25.96 0.73 -10.38
CA SER A 46 26.50 -0.07 -11.48
C SER A 46 25.53 -1.18 -11.92
N VAL A 47 25.62 -1.61 -13.18
CA VAL A 47 24.81 -2.74 -13.71
C VAL A 47 25.05 -4.02 -12.90
N ARG A 48 26.30 -4.26 -12.49
CA ARG A 48 26.67 -5.36 -11.62
C ARG A 48 25.96 -5.31 -10.25
N SER A 49 25.70 -4.11 -9.72
CA SER A 49 24.97 -3.95 -8.46
C SER A 49 23.54 -4.45 -8.59
N VAL A 50 22.85 -4.07 -9.67
CA VAL A 50 21.48 -4.52 -9.96
C VAL A 50 21.43 -6.03 -10.21
N TYR A 51 22.38 -6.57 -10.98
CA TYR A 51 22.50 -8.02 -11.17
C TYR A 51 22.70 -8.76 -9.84
N ASN A 52 23.61 -8.31 -8.99
CA ASN A 52 23.86 -8.94 -7.69
C ASN A 52 22.65 -8.84 -6.75
N TRP A 53 21.86 -7.79 -6.87
CA TRP A 53 20.62 -7.61 -6.11
C TRP A 53 19.54 -8.62 -6.50
N GLU A 54 19.33 -8.82 -7.79
CA GLU A 54 18.30 -9.74 -8.30
C GLU A 54 18.67 -11.22 -8.15
N THR A 55 19.96 -11.52 -8.21
CA THR A 55 20.48 -12.88 -7.97
C THR A 55 20.61 -13.21 -6.49
N GLY A 56 20.30 -12.27 -5.60
CA GLY A 56 20.40 -12.45 -4.15
C GLY A 56 21.84 -12.51 -3.62
N VAL A 57 22.85 -12.38 -4.49
CA VAL A 57 24.28 -12.32 -4.11
C VAL A 57 24.53 -11.16 -3.15
N ASN A 58 23.95 -10.01 -3.45
CA ASN A 58 23.93 -8.86 -2.57
C ASN A 58 22.49 -8.52 -2.20
N ARG A 59 22.31 -7.99 -1.00
CA ARG A 59 21.00 -7.57 -0.54
C ARG A 59 20.53 -6.30 -1.25
N VAL A 60 19.24 -6.22 -1.60
CA VAL A 60 18.64 -5.08 -2.31
C VAL A 60 18.31 -3.94 -1.35
N PRO A 61 18.93 -2.75 -1.49
CA PRO A 61 18.61 -1.62 -0.63
C PRO A 61 17.14 -1.19 -0.80
N TYR A 62 16.40 -1.06 0.30
CA TYR A 62 15.00 -0.63 0.26
C TYR A 62 14.75 0.68 -0.47
N PRO A 63 15.59 1.74 -0.36
CA PRO A 63 15.37 2.97 -1.11
C PRO A 63 15.42 2.75 -2.62
N ALA A 64 16.29 1.86 -3.07
CA ALA A 64 16.31 1.45 -4.48
C ALA A 64 15.00 0.77 -4.83
N PHE A 65 14.51 -0.17 -4.01
CA PHE A 65 13.21 -0.80 -4.21
C PHE A 65 12.04 0.18 -4.17
N LYS A 66 12.01 1.11 -3.23
CA LYS A 66 10.94 2.10 -3.09
C LYS A 66 10.97 3.11 -4.22
N LEU A 67 12.14 3.58 -4.66
CA LEU A 67 12.25 4.42 -5.84
C LEU A 67 11.82 3.64 -7.08
N ILE A 68 12.18 2.36 -7.18
CA ILE A 68 11.66 1.48 -8.21
C ILE A 68 10.14 1.33 -8.11
N ARG A 69 9.52 1.26 -6.91
CA ARG A 69 8.05 1.20 -6.73
C ARG A 69 7.36 2.52 -7.05
N MET A 70 7.88 3.63 -6.53
CA MET A 70 7.40 4.97 -6.86
C MET A 70 7.58 5.23 -8.36
N ARG A 71 8.63 4.69 -8.97
CA ARG A 71 8.86 4.68 -10.43
C ARG A 71 7.92 3.73 -11.16
N ALA A 72 7.59 2.59 -10.57
CA ALA A 72 6.52 1.68 -10.96
C ALA A 72 5.12 2.29 -10.70
N LYS A 73 5.09 3.61 -10.49
CA LYS A 73 3.93 4.47 -10.32
C LYS A 73 3.17 4.24 -9.02
N ALA A 74 3.78 3.61 -8.03
CA ALA A 74 3.19 3.39 -6.72
C ALA A 74 2.79 4.67 -6.01
N ILE A 75 1.47 4.85 -5.88
CA ILE A 75 0.85 5.60 -4.78
C ILE A 75 0.97 4.75 -3.50
N VAL A 76 2.09 4.07 -3.27
CA VAL A 76 2.10 2.91 -2.35
C VAL A 76 0.87 2.02 -2.66
N HIS A 77 0.86 1.46 -3.88
CA HIS A 77 -0.30 0.94 -4.62
C HIS A 77 -1.25 -0.02 -3.93
N VAL A 78 -2.48 0.44 -3.73
CA VAL A 78 -3.62 -0.34 -3.28
C VAL A 78 -4.81 0.09 -4.13
N GLU A 79 -5.66 -0.87 -4.51
CA GLU A 79 -6.96 -0.65 -5.15
C GLU A 79 -7.80 0.36 -4.32
N GLY A 80 -8.33 1.40 -4.95
CA GLY A 80 -9.18 2.42 -4.31
C GLY A 80 -8.52 3.78 -4.02
N TRP A 81 -7.23 3.95 -4.36
CA TRP A 81 -6.46 5.19 -4.15
C TRP A 81 -6.22 5.99 -5.44
N GLU A 82 -7.09 5.80 -6.43
CA GLU A 82 -6.95 6.38 -7.77
C GLU A 82 -7.32 7.87 -7.80
N GLY A 83 -6.46 8.70 -8.40
CA GLY A 83 -6.65 10.16 -8.52
C GLY A 83 -6.33 10.94 -7.25
N TRP A 84 -5.91 10.24 -6.21
CA TRP A 84 -5.35 10.78 -5.00
C TRP A 84 -3.90 11.20 -5.24
N ARG A 85 -3.56 12.44 -4.88
CA ARG A 85 -2.18 12.97 -5.00
C ARG A 85 -1.83 13.84 -3.82
N PHE A 86 -0.55 13.91 -3.49
CA PHE A 86 -0.05 14.97 -2.61
C PHE A 86 0.24 16.22 -3.45
N ALA A 87 -0.37 17.33 -3.09
CA ALA A 87 0.06 18.64 -3.52
C ALA A 87 1.42 18.99 -2.86
N ARG A 88 2.08 20.03 -3.36
CA ARG A 88 3.42 20.44 -2.89
C ARG A 88 3.44 20.84 -1.41
N ASP A 89 2.33 21.37 -0.94
CA ASP A 89 2.04 21.73 0.45
C ASP A 89 1.64 20.54 1.32
N GLY A 90 1.49 19.35 0.73
CA GLY A 90 1.13 18.12 1.42
C GLY A 90 -0.37 17.83 1.47
N ALA A 91 -1.20 18.64 0.82
CA ALA A 91 -2.63 18.36 0.77
C ALA A 91 -2.91 17.11 -0.06
N LEU A 92 -3.78 16.25 0.44
CA LEU A 92 -4.24 15.09 -0.29
C LEU A 92 -5.38 15.53 -1.19
N VAL A 93 -5.07 15.69 -2.46
CA VAL A 93 -6.03 16.14 -3.43
C VAL A 93 -6.76 14.91 -3.94
N THR A 94 -8.06 14.89 -3.70
CA THR A 94 -8.95 13.88 -4.25
C THR A 94 -9.09 14.06 -5.75
N PRO A 95 -9.67 13.05 -6.42
CA PRO A 95 -9.83 13.10 -7.86
C PRO A 95 -10.67 14.29 -8.34
N ASP A 96 -11.67 14.71 -7.57
CA ASP A 96 -12.60 15.81 -7.89
C ASP A 96 -12.05 17.21 -7.53
N GLY A 97 -10.77 17.31 -7.23
CA GLY A 97 -10.09 18.58 -7.02
C GLY A 97 -10.31 19.19 -5.64
N ARG A 98 -11.03 18.50 -4.76
CA ARG A 98 -11.03 18.84 -3.35
C ARG A 98 -9.66 18.51 -2.79
N SER A 99 -8.97 19.53 -2.33
CA SER A 99 -7.84 19.31 -1.46
C SER A 99 -8.41 19.02 -0.09
N PHE A 100 -8.09 17.85 0.43
CA PHE A 100 -8.23 17.64 1.85
C PHE A 100 -6.89 17.92 2.46
N GLN A 101 -6.85 19.07 3.12
CA GLN A 101 -5.82 19.31 4.07
C GLN A 101 -5.89 18.22 5.14
N PRO A 102 -4.76 17.87 5.75
CA PRO A 102 -4.73 16.77 6.71
C PRO A 102 -5.76 16.88 7.84
N TRP A 103 -6.11 18.09 8.32
CA TRP A 103 -7.14 18.31 9.37
C TRP A 103 -8.58 18.08 8.90
N GLU A 104 -8.82 18.15 7.60
CA GLU A 104 -10.14 17.94 7.00
C GLU A 104 -10.45 16.44 6.87
N LEU A 105 -9.43 15.63 6.60
CA LEU A 105 -9.57 14.17 6.61
C LEU A 105 -9.80 13.59 8.03
N GLN A 106 -9.50 14.33 9.12
CA GLN A 106 -9.54 13.82 10.50
C GLN A 106 -10.95 13.48 10.99
N ASN A 107 -11.97 14.21 10.54
CA ASN A 107 -13.35 14.00 10.97
C ASN A 107 -14.12 13.01 10.06
N LEU A 108 -13.51 12.54 8.96
CA LEU A 108 -14.17 11.63 7.98
C LEU A 108 -14.68 10.33 8.61
N GLN A 109 -13.96 9.80 9.61
CA GLN A 109 -14.38 8.55 10.26
C GLN A 109 -15.72 8.70 11.01
N LEU A 110 -15.84 9.72 11.88
CA LEU A 110 -17.07 9.96 12.66
C LEU A 110 -18.27 10.19 11.73
N VAL A 111 -18.04 10.93 10.65
CA VAL A 111 -19.05 11.21 9.62
C VAL A 111 -19.50 9.94 8.91
N VAL A 112 -18.55 9.12 8.41
CA VAL A 112 -18.88 7.86 7.72
C VAL A 112 -19.54 6.85 8.67
N SER A 113 -19.19 6.82 9.96
CA SER A 113 -19.77 5.91 10.96
C SER A 113 -21.20 6.27 11.38
N LEU A 114 -21.49 7.55 11.61
CA LEU A 114 -22.85 8.00 11.90
C LEU A 114 -23.77 7.76 10.69
N ALA A 115 -23.28 7.98 9.47
CA ALA A 115 -24.01 7.71 8.24
C ALA A 115 -24.40 6.22 8.10
N ARG A 116 -23.47 5.28 8.40
CA ARG A 116 -23.77 3.85 8.38
C ARG A 116 -24.85 3.45 9.38
N ARG A 117 -24.75 3.89 10.65
CA ARG A 117 -25.76 3.60 11.71
C ARG A 117 -27.14 4.12 11.37
N TYR A 118 -27.19 5.28 10.75
CA TYR A 118 -28.44 5.87 10.30
C TYR A 118 -29.13 5.03 9.21
N VAL A 119 -28.36 4.51 8.24
CA VAL A 119 -28.87 3.62 7.18
C VAL A 119 -29.37 2.31 7.77
N GLU A 120 -28.63 1.72 8.71
CA GLU A 120 -28.97 0.45 9.36
C GLU A 120 -30.29 0.52 10.17
N ALA A 121 -30.47 1.58 10.99
CA ALA A 121 -31.68 1.75 11.80
C ALA A 121 -32.96 1.99 10.98
N ARG A 122 -32.82 2.32 9.69
CA ARG A 122 -33.93 2.65 8.78
C ARG A 122 -34.25 1.56 7.76
N GLN A 123 -33.48 0.47 7.70
CA GLN A 123 -33.88 -0.69 6.91
C GLN A 123 -35.12 -1.32 7.58
N PRO A 124 -36.30 -1.37 6.90
CA PRO A 124 -37.48 -1.98 7.51
C PRO A 124 -37.21 -3.46 7.77
N ALA A 125 -37.52 -3.94 8.98
CA ALA A 125 -37.46 -5.36 9.28
C ALA A 125 -38.31 -6.12 8.25
N ALA A 126 -37.71 -7.12 7.58
CA ALA A 126 -38.43 -7.94 6.61
C ALA A 126 -39.67 -8.53 7.27
N VAL A 127 -40.86 -8.26 6.71
CA VAL A 127 -42.12 -8.84 7.20
C VAL A 127 -42.01 -10.36 7.03
N PRO A 128 -42.14 -11.17 8.10
CA PRO A 128 -42.03 -12.62 7.96
C PRO A 128 -43.16 -13.14 7.08
N ALA A 129 -42.83 -13.92 6.05
CA ALA A 129 -43.79 -14.56 5.18
C ALA A 129 -44.62 -15.58 5.98
N VAL A 130 -45.90 -15.27 6.23
CA VAL A 130 -46.85 -16.23 6.82
C VAL A 130 -47.17 -17.26 5.75
N ALA A 131 -46.64 -18.47 5.88
CA ALA A 131 -46.93 -19.57 4.97
C ALA A 131 -48.31 -20.19 5.29
N ASP A 132 -49.26 -20.05 4.37
CA ASP A 132 -50.52 -20.77 4.36
C ASP A 132 -50.29 -22.29 4.28
N LYS A 133 -50.42 -22.99 5.41
CA LYS A 133 -50.61 -24.44 5.44
C LYS A 133 -51.73 -24.77 6.43
N VAL A 134 -52.96 -24.77 5.95
CA VAL A 134 -54.10 -25.35 6.67
C VAL A 134 -53.99 -26.86 6.56
N ALA A 135 -53.42 -27.51 7.58
CA ALA A 135 -53.46 -28.96 7.73
C ALA A 135 -54.84 -29.37 8.28
N VAL A 136 -55.64 -30.05 7.45
CA VAL A 136 -56.91 -30.67 7.87
C VAL A 136 -56.58 -31.86 8.77
N LEU A 137 -56.90 -31.74 10.07
CA LEU A 137 -56.78 -32.83 11.04
C LEU A 137 -57.87 -33.89 10.79
N ARG A 138 -57.48 -35.12 10.45
CA ARG A 138 -58.36 -36.29 10.58
C ARG A 138 -58.37 -36.73 12.03
N VAL A 139 -59.52 -36.64 12.68
CA VAL A 139 -59.80 -37.26 13.99
C VAL A 139 -60.10 -38.74 13.74
N VAL A 140 -59.32 -39.63 14.36
CA VAL A 140 -59.65 -41.06 14.45
C VAL A 140 -60.21 -41.29 15.85
N ALA A 141 -61.42 -41.84 15.92
CA ALA A 141 -62.08 -42.32 17.14
C ALA A 141 -61.84 -43.83 17.30
#